data_AF-A0A8I2Z2C7-F1
#
_entry.id   AF-A0A8I2Z2C7-F1
#
_cell.length_a   1.000
_cell.length_b   1.000
_cell.length_c   1.000
_cell.angle_alpha   90.00
_cell.angle_beta   90.00
_cell.angle_gamma   90.00
#
_symmetry.space_group_name_H-M   'P 1'
#
loop_
_entity.id
_entity.type
_entity.pdbx_description
1 polymer ?
#
loop_
_entity_poly.entity_id
_entity_poly.type
_entity_poly.pdbx_seq_one_letter_code
_entity_poly.pdbx_strand_id
1 'polypeptide(L)'
;MERNHFRYFTEYGLDFCNQFAFDARIRSILEESLERCRLGHWLRYKEYPGHVECFRRGGLEAGRRVLMVQLWAAGSQLDYYPRSHLHKMDTFRSRRSLNEILPSELDRVGLKPEPIDLPVGGLIIADARLGGGGREVGKDSPP
;
A
#
# COMPACT_ATOMS: atom_id res chain seq x y z
N MET A 1 -16.46 -21.10 -2.52
CA MET A 1 -15.91 -19.79 -2.95
C MET A 1 -17.06 -18.83 -3.06
N GLU A 2 -17.10 -17.77 -2.25
CA GLU A 2 -18.13 -16.74 -2.37
C GLU A 2 -18.01 -16.06 -3.74
N ARG A 3 -18.98 -16.37 -4.62
CA ARG A 3 -19.12 -15.87 -5.98
C ARG A 3 -19.76 -14.48 -6.06
N ASN A 4 -20.23 -13.96 -4.93
CA ASN A 4 -21.02 -12.75 -4.90
C ASN A 4 -20.15 -11.60 -4.38
N HIS A 5 -20.16 -10.48 -5.10
CA HIS A 5 -19.55 -9.18 -4.75
C HIS A 5 -18.11 -8.86 -5.21
N PHE A 6 -17.57 -9.48 -6.26
CA PHE A 6 -16.29 -9.03 -6.84
C PHE A 6 -16.32 -8.76 -8.34
N ARG A 7 -16.08 -7.49 -8.72
CA ARG A 7 -15.97 -7.07 -10.14
C ARG A 7 -14.69 -7.55 -10.82
N TYR A 8 -13.59 -7.85 -10.12
CA TYR A 8 -12.31 -8.15 -10.80
C TYR A 8 -12.01 -9.63 -11.11
N PHE A 9 -12.86 -10.60 -10.74
CA PHE A 9 -12.80 -12.00 -11.21
C PHE A 9 -13.73 -12.22 -12.43
N THR A 10 -14.02 -11.13 -13.14
CA THR A 10 -14.66 -11.15 -14.46
C THR A 10 -13.56 -10.93 -15.50
N GLU A 11 -13.83 -11.27 -16.76
CA GLU A 11 -12.90 -10.94 -17.86
C GLU A 11 -12.56 -9.45 -17.86
N TYR A 12 -13.57 -8.59 -17.69
CA TYR A 12 -13.40 -7.15 -17.52
C TYR A 12 -12.44 -6.79 -16.37
N GLY A 13 -12.57 -7.51 -15.27
CA GLY A 13 -11.70 -7.39 -14.11
C GLY A 13 -10.24 -7.67 -14.39
N LEU A 14 -9.99 -8.78 -15.07
CA LEU A 14 -8.66 -9.21 -15.48
C LEU A 14 -8.09 -8.27 -16.53
N ASP A 15 -8.90 -7.82 -17.48
CA ASP A 15 -8.52 -6.85 -18.50
C ASP A 15 -8.14 -5.52 -17.87
N PHE A 16 -8.93 -5.04 -16.91
CA PHE A 16 -8.59 -3.85 -16.13
C PHE A 16 -7.26 -4.03 -15.39
N CYS A 17 -7.06 -5.15 -14.72
CA CYS A 17 -5.80 -5.45 -14.03
C CYS A 17 -4.61 -5.52 -15.00
N ASN A 18 -4.77 -6.10 -16.19
CA ASN A 18 -3.73 -6.18 -17.21
C ASN A 18 -3.40 -4.80 -17.79
N GLN A 19 -4.41 -4.04 -18.19
CA GLN A 19 -4.23 -2.68 -18.70
C GLN A 19 -3.51 -1.80 -17.67
N PHE A 20 -3.81 -2.00 -16.40
CA PHE A 20 -3.19 -1.27 -15.30
C PHE A 20 -1.77 -1.75 -14.97
N ALA A 21 -1.56 -3.06 -14.80
CA ALA A 21 -0.26 -3.64 -14.47
C ALA A 21 0.83 -3.32 -15.52
N PHE A 22 0.39 -3.14 -16.77
CA PHE A 22 1.24 -2.91 -17.92
C PHE A 22 1.02 -1.53 -18.55
N ASP A 23 0.37 -0.60 -17.85
CA ASP A 23 0.23 0.79 -18.31
C ASP A 23 1.62 1.38 -18.55
N ALA A 24 1.85 1.90 -19.76
CA ALA A 24 3.16 2.40 -20.17
C ALA A 24 3.68 3.54 -19.29
N ARG A 25 2.80 4.37 -18.73
CA ARG A 25 3.18 5.49 -17.86
C ARG A 25 3.66 4.99 -16.51
N ILE A 26 2.94 4.04 -15.92
CA ILE A 26 3.36 3.38 -14.66
C ILE A 26 4.68 2.67 -14.90
N ARG A 27 4.78 1.93 -16.00
CA ARG A 27 5.99 1.20 -16.38
C ARG A 27 7.20 2.13 -16.53
N SER A 28 7.05 3.29 -17.20
CA SER A 28 8.13 4.27 -17.34
C SER A 28 8.65 4.72 -15.97
N ILE A 29 7.75 5.08 -15.04
CA ILE A 29 8.12 5.50 -13.68
C ILE A 29 8.87 4.38 -12.93
N LEU A 30 8.38 3.14 -13.04
CA LEU A 30 8.99 1.99 -12.37
C LEU A 30 10.37 1.64 -12.96
N GLU A 31 10.52 1.68 -14.28
CA GLU A 31 11.77 1.40 -14.99
C GLU A 31 12.80 2.52 -14.76
N GLU A 32 12.38 3.79 -14.72
CA GLU A 32 13.26 4.91 -14.32
C GLU A 32 13.76 4.75 -12.87
N SER A 33 12.92 4.21 -11.98
CA SER A 33 13.26 4.06 -10.56
C SER A 33 14.10 2.82 -10.23
N LEU A 34 13.96 1.74 -11.01
CA LEU A 34 14.55 0.43 -10.74
C LEU A 34 15.49 -0.09 -11.83
N GLU A 35 15.67 0.65 -12.94
CA GLU A 35 16.33 0.28 -14.20
C GLU A 35 15.63 -0.87 -14.95
N ARG A 36 15.35 -1.98 -14.26
CA ARG A 36 14.60 -3.14 -14.77
C ARG A 36 13.60 -3.58 -13.73
N CYS A 37 12.31 -3.54 -14.07
CA CYS A 37 11.25 -4.03 -13.19
C CYS A 37 10.68 -5.37 -13.66
N ARG A 38 10.23 -6.19 -12.71
CA ARG A 38 9.36 -7.35 -12.95
C ARG A 38 8.24 -7.35 -11.93
N LEU A 39 7.04 -7.76 -12.35
CA LEU A 39 5.95 -7.98 -11.43
C LEU A 39 6.29 -9.16 -10.49
N GLY A 40 6.35 -8.90 -9.19
CA GLY A 40 6.63 -9.92 -8.18
C GLY A 40 5.37 -10.59 -7.62
N HIS A 41 4.41 -9.77 -7.17
CA HIS A 41 3.17 -10.24 -6.56
C HIS A 41 2.00 -9.35 -6.94
N TRP A 42 0.81 -9.96 -7.03
CA TRP A 42 -0.46 -9.28 -7.18
C TRP A 42 -1.38 -9.69 -6.03
N LEU A 43 -1.75 -8.73 -5.18
CA LEU A 43 -2.53 -9.00 -3.96
C LEU A 43 -3.78 -8.14 -3.91
N ARG A 44 -4.84 -8.70 -3.35
CA ARG A 44 -6.07 -7.98 -2.99
C ARG A 44 -6.28 -8.07 -1.49
N TYR A 45 -6.55 -6.95 -0.85
CA TYR A 45 -6.91 -6.88 0.56
C TYR A 45 -8.17 -6.01 0.74
N LYS A 46 -8.92 -6.25 1.82
CA LYS A 46 -10.09 -5.42 2.20
C LYS A 46 -9.61 -4.15 2.92
N GLU A 47 -10.50 -3.31 3.41
CA GLU A 47 -10.11 -2.24 4.35
C GLU A 47 -9.55 -2.80 5.67
N TYR A 48 -8.54 -2.14 6.25
CA TYR A 48 -8.06 -2.40 7.62
C TYR A 48 -7.69 -1.10 8.31
N PRO A 49 -8.70 -0.28 8.63
CA PRO A 49 -8.46 1.03 9.21
C PRO A 49 -7.69 0.93 10.54
N GLY A 50 -6.77 1.86 10.78
CA GLY A 50 -6.02 1.95 12.04
C GLY A 50 -4.78 1.06 12.12
N HIS A 51 -4.51 0.29 11.08
CA HIS A 51 -3.33 -0.58 11.00
C HIS A 51 -2.30 -0.01 10.03
N VAL A 52 -1.06 0.10 10.49
CA VAL A 52 0.06 0.57 9.66
C VAL A 52 0.80 -0.64 9.10
N GLU A 53 0.62 -0.92 7.82
CA GLU A 53 1.21 -2.09 7.16
C GLU A 53 2.37 -1.67 6.24
N CYS A 54 3.35 -2.58 6.08
CA CYS A 54 4.37 -2.51 5.04
C CYS A 54 4.55 -3.88 4.37
N PHE A 55 4.84 -3.86 3.07
CA PHE A 55 4.95 -5.05 2.24
C PHE A 55 6.32 -5.71 2.35
N ARG A 56 7.32 -4.95 2.80
CA ARG A 56 8.68 -5.43 3.02
C ARG A 56 9.25 -4.83 4.30
N ARG A 57 9.98 -5.64 5.07
CA ARG A 57 10.69 -5.18 6.27
C ARG A 57 12.01 -4.50 5.91
N GLY A 58 12.50 -3.69 6.84
CA GLY A 58 13.86 -3.12 6.82
C GLY A 58 13.89 -1.64 6.53
N GLY A 59 15.06 -1.03 6.71
CA GLY A 59 15.34 0.37 6.40
C GLY A 59 16.28 0.51 5.22
N LEU A 60 17.12 1.55 5.21
CA LEU A 60 18.13 1.82 4.16
C LEU A 60 18.96 0.59 3.78
N GLU A 61 19.34 -0.23 4.77
CA GLU A 61 20.19 -1.42 4.59
C GLU A 61 19.46 -2.65 4.01
N ALA A 62 18.16 -2.58 3.71
CA ALA A 62 17.38 -3.74 3.23
C ALA A 62 17.75 -4.22 1.81
N GLY A 63 18.76 -3.61 1.19
CA GLY A 63 19.31 -3.96 -0.12
C GLY A 63 18.33 -3.68 -1.25
N ARG A 64 17.70 -4.74 -1.77
CA ARG A 64 16.84 -4.67 -2.97
C ARG A 64 15.70 -3.67 -2.81
N ARG A 65 15.55 -2.77 -3.79
CA ARG A 65 14.40 -1.88 -3.89
C ARG A 65 13.22 -2.64 -4.47
N VAL A 66 12.06 -2.51 -3.83
CA VAL A 66 10.80 -3.06 -4.32
C VAL A 66 9.81 -1.91 -4.28
N LEU A 67 9.20 -1.63 -5.43
CA LEU A 67 8.10 -0.67 -5.50
C LEU A 67 6.78 -1.43 -5.46
N MET A 68 5.83 -0.82 -4.79
CA MET A 68 4.46 -1.25 -4.71
C MET A 68 3.63 -0.28 -5.54
N VAL A 69 2.69 -0.83 -6.31
CA VAL A 69 1.65 -0.07 -6.99
C VAL A 69 0.31 -0.48 -6.39
N GLN A 70 -0.40 0.46 -5.78
CA GLN A 70 -1.70 0.23 -5.18
C GLN A 70 -2.77 0.98 -5.94
N LEU A 71 -3.91 0.32 -6.12
CA LEU A 71 -5.12 0.94 -6.59
C LEU A 71 -6.11 1.04 -5.42
N TRP A 72 -6.61 2.24 -5.19
CA TRP A 72 -7.53 2.56 -4.12
C TRP A 72 -8.88 2.97 -4.69
N ALA A 73 -9.95 2.48 -4.05
CA ALA A 73 -11.32 2.78 -4.44
C ALA A 73 -11.69 4.23 -4.13
N ALA A 74 -12.73 4.75 -4.79
CA ALA A 74 -13.30 6.05 -4.47
C ALA A 74 -13.73 6.15 -3.00
N GLY A 75 -13.45 7.30 -2.39
CA GLY A 75 -13.69 7.55 -0.97
C GLY A 75 -12.63 6.97 -0.02
N SER A 76 -11.54 6.39 -0.53
CA SER A 76 -10.47 5.88 0.34
C SER A 76 -9.80 7.02 1.10
N GLN A 77 -9.63 6.84 2.40
CA GLN A 77 -8.86 7.73 3.28
C GLN A 77 -7.68 6.95 3.84
N LEU A 78 -6.47 7.48 3.67
CA LEU A 78 -5.23 6.76 3.92
C LEU A 78 -4.31 7.59 4.82
N ASP A 79 -3.52 6.90 5.62
CA ASP A 79 -2.37 7.49 6.31
C ASP A 79 -1.10 6.80 5.85
N TYR A 80 -0.15 7.59 5.36
CA TYR A 80 1.22 7.13 5.13
C TYR A 80 2.16 7.80 6.09
N TYR A 81 3.28 7.15 6.39
CA TYR A 81 4.32 7.72 7.23
C TYR A 81 5.52 8.04 6.35
N PRO A 82 5.65 9.28 5.84
CA PRO A 82 6.77 9.66 4.99
C PRO A 82 8.11 9.29 5.64
N ARG A 83 9.07 8.86 4.82
CA ARG A 83 10.41 8.42 5.24
C ARG A 83 10.46 7.14 6.10
N SER A 84 9.34 6.53 6.49
CA SER A 84 9.33 5.27 7.25
C SER A 84 10.16 4.15 6.62
N HIS A 85 10.17 4.07 5.28
CA HIS A 85 10.99 3.13 4.50
C HIS A 85 12.52 3.26 4.69
N LEU A 86 12.99 4.36 5.29
CA LEU A 86 14.41 4.60 5.59
C LEU A 86 14.82 4.00 6.96
N HIS A 87 13.86 3.74 7.84
CA HIS A 87 14.11 3.28 9.20
C HIS A 87 13.95 1.77 9.32
N LYS A 88 14.87 1.14 10.05
CA LYS A 88 14.66 -0.25 10.49
C LYS A 88 13.73 -0.22 11.70
N MET A 89 12.50 -0.68 11.49
CA MET A 89 11.49 -0.83 12.53
C MET A 89 11.16 -2.30 12.74
N ASP A 90 10.85 -2.64 13.99
CA ASP A 90 10.34 -3.95 14.31
C ASP A 90 8.91 -4.10 13.79
N THR A 91 8.65 -5.27 13.21
CA THR A 91 7.35 -5.59 12.60
C THR A 91 6.98 -7.01 12.94
N PHE A 92 5.68 -7.24 13.08
CA PHE A 92 5.12 -8.57 13.24
C PHE A 92 4.28 -8.92 12.02
N ARG A 93 3.99 -10.22 11.85
CA ARG A 93 3.16 -10.67 10.74
C ARG A 93 1.69 -10.46 11.10
N SER A 94 1.00 -9.62 10.33
CA SER A 94 -0.41 -9.30 10.54
C SER A 94 -1.34 -10.42 10.07
N ARG A 95 -2.63 -10.31 10.39
CA ARG A 95 -3.69 -11.21 9.88
C ARG A 95 -3.73 -11.30 8.36
N ARG A 96 -3.22 -10.28 7.65
CA ARG A 96 -3.19 -10.22 6.18
C ARG A 96 -1.96 -10.87 5.57
N SER A 97 -1.14 -11.52 6.40
CA SER A 97 0.19 -12.01 5.99
C SER A 97 1.14 -10.90 5.52
N LEU A 98 0.81 -9.64 5.78
CA LEU A 98 1.70 -8.49 5.61
C LEU A 98 2.48 -8.23 6.91
N ASN A 99 3.39 -7.26 6.88
CA ASN A 99 4.09 -6.82 8.08
C ASN A 99 3.38 -5.61 8.64
N GLU A 100 3.19 -5.57 9.94
CA GLU A 100 2.55 -4.45 10.63
C GLU A 100 3.56 -3.77 11.54
N ILE A 101 3.53 -2.44 11.52
CA ILE A 101 4.37 -1.55 12.30
C ILE A 101 3.51 -1.04 13.46
N LEU A 102 3.99 -1.23 14.69
CA LEU A 102 3.29 -0.70 15.86
C LEU A 102 3.42 0.83 15.93
N PRO A 103 2.41 1.55 16.44
CA PRO A 103 2.50 3.00 16.67
C PRO A 103 3.75 3.39 17.48
N SER A 104 4.12 2.59 18.49
CA SER A 104 5.31 2.84 19.31
C SER A 104 6.61 2.84 18.52
N GLU A 105 6.70 2.07 17.43
CA GLU A 105 7.88 2.07 16.55
C GLU A 105 7.96 3.35 15.72
N LEU A 106 6.82 3.87 15.27
CA LEU A 106 6.71 5.13 14.54
C LEU A 106 7.03 6.32 15.44
N ASP A 107 6.53 6.30 16.68
CA ASP A 107 6.83 7.29 17.71
C ASP A 107 8.31 7.28 18.08
N ARG A 108 8.92 6.09 18.23
CA ARG A 108 10.35 5.93 18.53
C ARG A 108 11.25 6.60 17.50
N VAL A 109 10.85 6.62 16.24
CA VAL A 109 11.59 7.31 15.15
C VAL A 109 11.04 8.70 14.83
N GLY A 110 10.08 9.20 15.60
CA GLY A 110 9.52 10.54 15.48
C GLY A 110 8.76 10.79 14.18
N LEU A 111 8.15 9.75 13.60
CA LEU A 111 7.39 9.86 12.35
C LEU A 111 5.90 10.08 12.64
N LYS A 112 5.29 10.98 11.88
CA LYS A 112 3.86 11.30 11.95
C LYS A 112 3.17 10.86 10.66
N PRO A 113 1.88 10.49 10.73
CA PRO A 113 1.11 10.20 9.53
C PRO A 113 0.90 11.47 8.71
N GLU A 114 0.92 11.31 7.40
CA GLU A 114 0.47 12.28 6.42
C GLU A 114 -0.83 11.76 5.77
N PRO A 115 -1.94 12.49 5.93
CA PRO A 115 -3.22 12.07 5.42
C PRO A 115 -3.30 12.23 3.90
N ILE A 116 -3.81 11.20 3.22
CA ILE A 116 -4.16 11.24 1.79
C ILE A 116 -5.63 10.84 1.63
N ASP A 117 -6.42 11.75 1.04
CA ASP A 117 -7.83 11.51 0.75
C ASP A 117 -8.03 11.33 -0.76
N LEU A 118 -8.71 10.25 -1.15
CA LEU A 118 -8.92 9.86 -2.54
C LEU A 118 -10.42 9.83 -2.88
N PRO A 119 -11.08 11.01 -3.02
CA PRO A 119 -12.53 11.08 -3.21
C PRO A 119 -13.01 10.35 -4.46
N VAL A 120 -12.22 10.33 -5.53
CA VAL A 120 -12.51 9.61 -6.79
C VAL A 120 -11.67 8.34 -6.96
N GLY A 121 -10.97 7.92 -5.90
CA GLY A 121 -10.03 6.82 -5.92
C GLY A 121 -8.68 7.27 -6.43
N GLY A 122 -7.74 6.34 -6.55
CA GLY A 122 -6.41 6.73 -6.99
C GLY A 122 -5.41 5.60 -7.06
N LEU A 123 -4.25 5.97 -7.60
CA LEU A 123 -3.10 5.10 -7.75
C LEU A 123 -1.96 5.65 -6.89
N ILE A 124 -1.34 4.78 -6.10
CA ILE A 124 -0.16 5.12 -5.31
C ILE A 124 1.00 4.22 -5.72
N ILE A 125 2.13 4.83 -6.07
CA ILE A 125 3.41 4.14 -6.23
C ILE A 125 4.28 4.49 -5.02
N ALA A 126 4.74 3.48 -4.29
CA ALA A 126 5.52 3.69 -3.07
C ALA A 126 6.61 2.63 -2.91
N ASP A 127 7.64 2.92 -2.12
CA ASP A 127 8.56 1.89 -1.65
C ASP A 127 7.80 0.85 -0.81
N ALA A 128 8.04 -0.43 -1.04
CA ALA A 128 7.34 -1.51 -0.34
C ALA A 128 7.60 -1.54 1.18
N ARG A 129 8.63 -0.83 1.66
CA ARG A 129 8.93 -0.64 3.10
C ARG A 129 8.17 0.54 3.72
N LEU A 130 7.53 1.38 2.91
CA LEU A 130 6.76 2.52 3.41
C LEU A 130 5.60 1.99 4.27
N GLY A 131 5.52 2.47 5.50
CA GLY A 131 4.39 2.22 6.38
C GLY A 131 3.19 3.06 5.98
N GLY A 132 2.04 2.43 5.85
CA GLY A 132 0.77 3.11 5.64
C GLY A 132 -0.41 2.16 5.57
N GLY A 133 -1.60 2.72 5.43
CA GLY A 133 -2.83 1.94 5.42
C GLY A 133 -4.08 2.80 5.33
N GLY A 134 -5.23 2.15 5.51
CA GLY A 134 -6.50 2.88 5.67
C GLY A 134 -6.48 3.68 6.96
N ARG A 135 -6.86 4.95 6.88
CA ARG A 135 -7.00 5.81 8.06
C ARG A 135 -8.15 5.29 8.93
N GLU A 136 -7.92 5.21 10.23
CA GLU A 136 -9.02 5.00 11.18
C GLU A 136 -9.88 6.26 11.24
N VAL A 137 -11.14 6.14 10.85
CA VAL A 137 -12.11 7.21 11.10
C VAL A 137 -12.54 7.07 12.55
N GLY A 138 -12.21 8.06 13.37
CA GLY A 138 -12.68 8.12 14.75
C GLY A 138 -14.20 8.00 14.80
N LYS A 139 -14.72 7.27 15.79
CA LYS A 139 -16.17 7.01 16.01
C LYS A 139 -17.04 8.27 16.23
N ASP A 140 -16.48 9.47 16.12
CA ASP A 140 -17.15 10.75 16.37
C ASP A 140 -17.52 11.52 15.09
N SER A 141 -17.51 10.88 13.92
CA SER A 141 -18.07 11.50 12.72
C SER A 141 -19.59 11.33 12.72
N PRO A 142 -20.40 12.43 12.76
CA PRO A 142 -21.85 12.31 12.75
C PRO A 142 -22.36 11.75 11.40
N PRO A 143 -23.54 11.10 11.40
CA PRO A 143 -24.16 10.51 10.22
C PRO A 143 -24.52 11.53 9.14
#